data_AF-A0A946U065-F1
#
_entry.id   AF-A0A946U065-F1
#
_cell.length_a   1.000
_cell.length_b   1.000
_cell.length_c   1.000
_cell.angle_alpha   90.00
_cell.angle_beta   90.00
_cell.angle_gamma   90.00
#
_symmetry.space_group_name_H-M   'P 1'
#
loop_
_entity.id
_entity.type
_entity.pdbx_description
1 polymer ?
#
loop_
_entity_poly.entity_id
_entity_poly.type
_entity_poly.pdbx_seq_one_letter_code
_entity_poly.pdbx_strand_id
1 'polypeptide(L)'
;MIKYIIALLFLSSFLSNAAVTWTGNAGTDIFDGGNYSGLADGFVLGPNVTVEDDITFSNATVTIPQVSAQQRFQVASGFTMTVDGSNFSLSGGSNDGIGGVPGSKLPAGPAGPTLNIINGSSLEAFFIVNGVQINVDGTSSVTLGGGGNPVNISSINLDTGATLSFTRETIAQFNTEHLSKITINGTAAQEGLNFTIDALGAGGSTITAIPEPSAGLLGAIGCIIFVLRRRR
;
A
#
# COMPACT_ATOMS: atom_id res chain seq x y z
N MET A 1 60.99 -18.48 -0.82
CA MET A 1 60.20 -18.67 0.41
C MET A 1 59.03 -17.71 0.40
N ILE A 2 57.83 -18.27 0.27
CA ILE A 2 56.54 -17.62 0.05
C ILE A 2 56.13 -16.83 1.30
N LYS A 3 55.75 -15.56 1.13
CA LYS A 3 55.10 -14.75 2.18
C LYS A 3 53.59 -14.79 1.93
N TYR A 4 52.87 -15.34 2.90
CA TYR A 4 51.43 -15.58 2.88
C TYR A 4 50.64 -14.26 2.87
N ILE A 5 49.73 -14.14 1.91
CA ILE A 5 48.62 -13.18 1.92
C ILE A 5 47.44 -13.90 2.59
N ILE A 6 47.01 -13.43 3.76
CA ILE A 6 45.77 -13.88 4.38
C ILE A 6 44.66 -12.96 3.88
N ALA A 7 43.87 -13.44 2.93
CA ALA A 7 42.62 -12.80 2.52
C ALA A 7 41.52 -13.25 3.49
N LEU A 8 41.03 -12.33 4.32
CA LEU A 8 39.89 -12.56 5.20
C LEU A 8 38.60 -12.36 4.38
N LEU A 9 38.04 -13.45 3.84
CA LEU A 9 36.71 -13.44 3.25
C LEU A 9 35.68 -13.41 4.39
N PHE A 10 35.10 -12.24 4.63
CA PHE A 10 33.83 -12.15 5.37
C PHE A 10 32.73 -12.71 4.48
N LEU A 11 32.42 -14.00 4.67
CA LEU A 11 31.21 -14.59 4.13
C LEU A 11 30.06 -14.17 5.05
N SER A 12 29.40 -13.06 4.73
CA SER A 12 28.11 -12.73 5.34
C SER A 12 27.09 -13.77 4.83
N SER A 13 26.87 -14.81 5.62
CA SER A 13 25.73 -15.70 5.44
C SER A 13 24.47 -14.88 5.69
N PHE A 14 23.92 -14.27 4.64
CA PHE A 14 22.52 -13.91 4.63
C PHE A 14 21.77 -15.24 4.79
N LEU A 15 21.22 -15.47 5.98
CA LEU A 15 20.19 -16.47 6.17
C LEU A 15 19.05 -16.06 5.25
N SER A 16 18.97 -16.61 4.04
CA SER A 16 17.76 -16.51 3.24
C SER A 16 16.73 -17.38 3.95
N ASN A 17 15.90 -16.77 4.82
CA ASN A 17 14.64 -17.39 5.13
C ASN A 17 13.89 -17.57 3.81
N ALA A 18 13.23 -18.72 3.65
CA ALA A 18 12.32 -18.89 2.53
C ALA A 18 11.23 -17.80 2.67
N ALA A 19 11.00 -17.03 1.61
CA ALA A 19 10.02 -15.94 1.63
C ALA A 19 8.69 -16.42 2.23
N VAL A 20 8.11 -15.62 3.12
CA VAL A 20 6.85 -15.96 3.77
C VAL A 20 5.73 -15.89 2.73
N THR A 21 4.93 -16.94 2.62
CA THR A 21 3.83 -17.00 1.65
C THR A 21 2.54 -17.41 2.30
N TRP A 22 1.46 -16.73 1.92
CA TRP A 22 0.11 -17.14 2.27
C TRP A 22 -0.28 -18.41 1.52
N THR A 23 -0.82 -19.35 2.27
CA THR A 23 -1.33 -20.65 1.80
C THR A 23 -2.85 -20.76 1.96
N GLY A 24 -3.44 -20.05 2.94
CA GLY A 24 -4.87 -20.12 3.23
C GLY A 24 -5.36 -21.48 3.77
N ASN A 25 -4.44 -22.33 4.25
CA ASN A 25 -4.77 -23.71 4.66
C ASN A 25 -5.62 -23.80 5.94
N ALA A 26 -5.57 -22.80 6.82
CA ALA A 26 -6.30 -22.76 8.08
C ALA A 26 -7.57 -21.89 8.01
N GLY A 27 -7.72 -21.07 6.96
CA GLY A 27 -8.88 -20.23 6.73
C GLY A 27 -8.51 -18.92 6.04
N THR A 28 -9.23 -17.84 6.38
CA THR A 28 -9.00 -16.50 5.80
C THR A 28 -8.42 -15.50 6.79
N ASP A 29 -8.30 -15.83 8.08
CA ASP A 29 -7.79 -14.90 9.10
C ASP A 29 -6.31 -14.56 8.87
N ILE A 30 -6.02 -13.27 8.66
CA ILE A 30 -4.66 -12.76 8.45
C ILE A 30 -3.73 -13.04 9.64
N PHE A 31 -4.27 -13.16 10.86
CA PHE A 31 -3.48 -13.39 12.08
C PHE A 31 -3.24 -14.87 12.39
N ASP A 32 -3.86 -15.79 11.65
CA ASP A 32 -3.65 -17.22 11.85
C ASP A 32 -2.36 -17.68 11.15
N GLY A 33 -1.34 -18.00 11.96
CA GLY A 33 -0.05 -18.50 11.49
C GLY A 33 -0.14 -19.79 10.66
N GLY A 34 -1.20 -20.58 10.82
CA GLY A 34 -1.47 -21.77 10.01
C GLY A 34 -1.76 -21.47 8.54
N ASN A 35 -2.03 -20.21 8.19
CA ASN A 35 -2.18 -19.77 6.81
C ASN A 35 -0.86 -19.43 6.13
N TYR A 36 0.30 -19.55 6.78
CA TYR A 36 1.57 -19.13 6.20
C TYR A 36 2.58 -20.29 6.12
N SER A 37 3.37 -20.29 5.06
CA SER A 37 4.62 -21.05 5.00
C SER A 37 5.81 -20.10 5.04
N GLY A 38 6.95 -20.57 5.54
CA GLY A 38 8.17 -19.75 5.66
C GLY A 38 8.29 -18.94 6.96
N LEU A 39 7.27 -18.95 7.83
CA LEU A 39 7.40 -18.38 9.18
C LEU A 39 8.49 -19.14 9.97
N ALA A 40 9.26 -18.41 10.78
CA ALA A 40 10.30 -19.00 11.61
C ALA A 40 9.74 -20.03 12.60
N ASP A 41 10.54 -21.06 12.92
CA ASP A 41 10.14 -22.11 13.86
C ASP A 41 9.76 -21.52 15.23
N GLY A 42 8.56 -21.87 15.70
CA GLY A 42 8.02 -21.38 16.97
C GLY A 42 7.52 -19.92 16.94
N PHE A 43 7.55 -19.26 15.78
CA PHE A 43 6.92 -17.95 15.62
C PHE A 43 5.40 -18.06 15.77
N VAL A 44 4.85 -17.26 16.68
CA VAL A 44 3.41 -17.18 16.92
C VAL A 44 2.92 -15.86 16.35
N LEU A 45 2.29 -15.92 15.19
CA LEU A 45 1.69 -14.76 14.54
C LEU A 45 0.51 -14.23 15.37
N GLY A 46 0.31 -12.92 15.32
CA GLY A 46 -0.82 -12.27 15.97
C GLY A 46 -0.84 -10.76 15.76
N PRO A 47 -1.85 -10.05 16.32
CA PRO A 47 -1.95 -8.61 16.22
C PRO A 47 -0.74 -7.90 16.83
N ASN A 48 -0.19 -6.91 16.11
CA ASN A 48 1.03 -6.16 16.47
C ASN A 48 2.30 -7.02 16.66
N VAL A 49 2.29 -8.31 16.31
CA VAL A 49 3.50 -9.15 16.26
C VAL A 49 4.20 -8.88 14.94
N THR A 50 5.48 -8.51 14.99
CA THR A 50 6.26 -8.17 13.80
C THR A 50 6.61 -9.41 12.99
N VAL A 51 6.23 -9.44 11.73
CA VAL A 51 6.86 -10.31 10.73
C VAL A 51 8.10 -9.60 10.17
N GLU A 52 9.26 -10.25 10.29
CA GLU A 52 10.56 -9.74 9.81
C GLU A 52 10.98 -10.45 8.52
N ASP A 53 10.06 -10.49 7.55
CA ASP A 53 10.29 -11.09 6.23
C ASP A 53 9.36 -10.46 5.19
N ASP A 54 9.70 -10.64 3.91
CA ASP A 54 8.80 -10.35 2.81
C ASP A 54 7.65 -11.38 2.82
N ILE A 55 6.44 -10.90 2.57
CA ILE A 55 5.21 -11.70 2.60
C ILE A 55 4.50 -11.61 1.26
N THR A 56 4.16 -12.74 0.65
CA THR A 56 3.38 -12.76 -0.60
C THR A 56 2.03 -13.45 -0.43
N PHE A 57 0.98 -12.79 -0.91
CA PHE A 57 -0.37 -13.31 -1.04
C PHE A 57 -0.69 -13.39 -2.53
N SER A 58 -0.87 -14.60 -3.06
CA SER A 58 -1.16 -14.83 -4.47
C SER A 58 -2.50 -15.53 -4.62
N ASN A 59 -3.43 -14.92 -5.38
CA ASN A 59 -4.79 -15.45 -5.59
C ASN A 59 -5.51 -15.79 -4.27
N ALA A 60 -5.30 -14.99 -3.24
CA ALA A 60 -5.77 -15.24 -1.89
C ALA A 60 -7.09 -14.54 -1.59
N THR A 61 -7.87 -15.13 -0.69
CA THR A 61 -8.97 -14.47 0.02
C THR A 61 -8.58 -14.35 1.48
N VAL A 62 -8.44 -13.12 1.96
CA VAL A 62 -7.95 -12.81 3.31
C VAL A 62 -8.97 -11.93 4.02
N THR A 63 -9.13 -12.14 5.31
CA THR A 63 -9.96 -11.33 6.20
C THR A 63 -9.10 -10.75 7.31
N ILE A 64 -9.30 -9.47 7.60
CA ILE A 64 -8.81 -8.82 8.81
C ILE A 64 -9.96 -8.84 9.82
N PRO A 65 -9.96 -9.75 10.81
CA PRO A 65 -11.04 -9.84 11.79
C PRO A 65 -11.00 -8.70 12.79
N GLN A 66 -12.11 -8.48 13.50
CA GLN A 66 -12.12 -7.64 14.68
C GLN A 66 -11.34 -8.33 15.81
N VAL A 67 -10.28 -7.69 16.30
CA VAL A 67 -9.56 -8.12 17.49
C VAL A 67 -9.79 -7.18 18.67
N SER A 68 -9.21 -7.49 19.83
CA SER A 68 -9.35 -6.64 21.02
C SER A 68 -8.56 -5.34 20.85
N ALA A 69 -9.24 -4.20 21.08
CA ALA A 69 -8.72 -2.88 20.76
C ALA A 69 -8.39 -2.74 19.26
N GLN A 70 -7.87 -1.59 18.89
CA GLN A 70 -7.41 -1.35 17.53
C GLN A 70 -5.96 -1.77 17.38
N GLN A 71 -5.70 -2.68 16.45
CA GLN A 71 -4.42 -3.33 16.22
C GLN A 71 -4.05 -3.29 14.73
N ARG A 72 -2.90 -3.86 14.39
CA ARG A 72 -2.48 -4.02 12.99
C ARG A 72 -1.86 -5.39 12.73
N PHE A 73 -1.97 -5.86 11.50
CA PHE A 73 -1.02 -6.81 10.95
C PHE A 73 0.31 -6.07 10.73
N GLN A 74 1.37 -6.53 11.40
CA GLN A 74 2.63 -5.78 11.50
C GLN A 74 3.76 -6.43 10.72
N VAL A 75 4.38 -5.66 9.83
CA VAL A 75 5.56 -6.06 9.07
C VAL A 75 6.70 -5.09 9.38
N ALA A 76 7.93 -5.59 9.50
CA ALA A 76 9.09 -4.78 9.81
C ALA A 76 9.47 -3.81 8.68
N SER A 77 10.24 -2.78 9.06
CA SER A 77 10.87 -1.85 8.12
C SER A 77 11.81 -2.59 7.16
N GLY A 78 11.83 -2.17 5.89
CA GLY A 78 12.71 -2.74 4.86
C GLY A 78 12.15 -4.00 4.19
N PHE A 79 11.01 -4.52 4.65
CA PHE A 79 10.32 -5.65 4.05
C PHE A 79 9.07 -5.22 3.27
N THR A 80 8.61 -6.13 2.41
CA THR A 80 7.53 -5.94 1.46
C THR A 80 6.42 -6.94 1.69
N MET A 81 5.19 -6.46 1.74
CA MET A 81 3.99 -7.26 1.62
C MET A 81 3.44 -7.11 0.20
N THR A 82 3.36 -8.21 -0.54
CA THR A 82 2.82 -8.23 -1.91
C THR A 82 1.45 -8.90 -1.91
N VAL A 83 0.44 -8.16 -2.36
CA VAL A 83 -0.93 -8.60 -2.57
C VAL A 83 -1.16 -8.70 -4.07
N ASP A 84 -1.15 -9.93 -4.59
CA ASP A 84 -1.14 -10.26 -6.01
C ASP A 84 -2.39 -11.08 -6.39
N GLY A 85 -3.24 -10.53 -7.24
CA GLY A 85 -4.52 -11.14 -7.62
C GLY A 85 -5.41 -11.52 -6.43
N SER A 86 -5.30 -10.80 -5.31
CA SER A 86 -5.85 -11.20 -4.01
C SER A 86 -6.87 -10.20 -3.48
N ASN A 87 -7.78 -10.67 -2.64
CA ASN A 87 -8.84 -9.86 -2.02
C ASN A 87 -8.73 -9.90 -0.50
N PHE A 88 -8.60 -8.73 0.11
CA PHE A 88 -8.60 -8.54 1.55
C PHE A 88 -9.86 -7.79 1.96
N SER A 89 -10.59 -8.31 2.94
CA SER A 89 -11.78 -7.67 3.49
C SER A 89 -11.73 -7.53 5.01
N LEU A 90 -12.43 -6.52 5.53
CA LEU A 90 -12.67 -6.43 6.97
C LEU A 90 -13.79 -7.40 7.36
N SER A 91 -13.64 -8.13 8.47
CA SER A 91 -14.67 -9.05 8.96
C SER A 91 -15.03 -8.80 10.43
N GLY A 92 -16.23 -9.19 10.83
CA GLY A 92 -16.69 -9.04 12.22
C GLY A 92 -16.81 -7.59 12.72
N GLY A 93 -16.90 -6.61 11.81
CA GLY A 93 -16.90 -5.19 12.16
C GLY A 93 -15.53 -4.63 12.50
N SER A 94 -14.45 -5.30 12.03
CA SER A 94 -13.05 -4.95 12.29
C SER A 94 -12.78 -3.46 12.18
N ASN A 95 -12.03 -2.94 13.15
CA ASN A 95 -11.47 -1.61 13.14
C ASN A 95 -9.92 -1.62 13.08
N ASP A 96 -9.37 -2.72 12.59
CA ASP A 96 -7.94 -3.02 12.54
C ASP A 96 -7.32 -2.70 11.17
N GLY A 97 -5.99 -2.63 11.15
CA GLY A 97 -5.25 -2.15 9.98
C GLY A 97 -4.04 -2.99 9.59
N ILE A 98 -3.23 -2.40 8.73
CA ILE A 98 -1.89 -2.89 8.40
C ILE A 98 -0.90 -1.81 8.81
N GLY A 99 0.27 -2.18 9.32
CA GLY A 99 1.25 -1.17 9.67
C GLY A 99 2.65 -1.65 9.96
N GLY A 100 3.55 -0.68 10.13
CA GLY A 100 4.91 -0.93 10.59
C GLY A 100 5.04 -1.03 12.11
N VAL A 101 6.27 -1.30 12.54
CA VAL A 101 6.66 -1.24 13.95
C VAL A 101 6.48 0.18 14.52
N PRO A 102 6.13 0.33 15.82
CA PRO A 102 6.02 1.65 16.45
C PRO A 102 7.27 2.50 16.24
N GLY A 103 7.08 3.78 15.91
CA GLY A 103 8.17 4.72 15.63
C GLY A 103 8.53 4.87 14.15
N SER A 104 8.05 3.96 13.29
CA SER A 104 8.16 4.11 11.83
C SER A 104 7.29 5.28 11.35
N LYS A 105 7.82 6.10 10.43
CA LYS A 105 7.14 7.30 9.94
C LYS A 105 7.58 7.73 8.55
N LEU A 106 6.58 7.98 7.69
CA LEU A 106 6.74 8.64 6.40
C LEU A 106 6.08 10.03 6.38
N PRO A 107 6.62 10.99 5.59
CA PRO A 107 7.91 10.93 4.90
C PRO A 107 9.12 11.21 5.83
N ALA A 108 8.85 11.57 7.09
CA ALA A 108 9.86 12.05 8.03
C ALA A 108 10.19 11.00 9.10
N GLY A 109 11.09 10.07 8.80
CA GLY A 109 11.53 9.05 9.74
C GLY A 109 11.97 7.75 9.07
N PRO A 110 12.26 6.70 9.86
CA PRO A 110 12.44 5.37 9.30
C PRO A 110 11.13 4.90 8.69
N ALA A 111 11.14 4.50 7.42
CA ALA A 111 9.98 3.93 6.77
C ALA A 111 9.53 2.65 7.47
N GLY A 112 8.24 2.35 7.42
CA GLY A 112 7.71 1.03 7.76
C GLY A 112 7.86 0.06 6.58
N PRO A 113 6.95 -0.90 6.42
CA PRO A 113 6.97 -1.83 5.30
C PRO A 113 6.47 -1.17 4.01
N THR A 114 6.82 -1.77 2.87
CA THR A 114 6.18 -1.48 1.59
C THR A 114 5.03 -2.45 1.35
N LEU A 115 3.88 -1.96 0.88
CA LEU A 115 2.73 -2.76 0.48
C LEU A 115 2.49 -2.59 -1.02
N ASN A 116 2.60 -3.66 -1.79
CA ASN A 116 2.30 -3.65 -3.22
C ASN A 116 0.95 -4.33 -3.47
N ILE A 117 0.00 -3.60 -4.05
CA ILE A 117 -1.35 -4.08 -4.39
C ILE A 117 -1.44 -4.16 -5.91
N ILE A 118 -1.37 -5.37 -6.46
CA ILE A 118 -1.12 -5.60 -7.88
C ILE A 118 -2.03 -6.66 -8.50
N ASN A 119 -2.11 -6.67 -9.82
CA ASN A 119 -2.78 -7.66 -10.66
C ASN A 119 -4.26 -7.85 -10.31
N GLY A 120 -4.99 -6.74 -10.20
CA GLY A 120 -6.43 -6.75 -9.93
C GLY A 120 -6.78 -7.00 -8.45
N SER A 121 -5.85 -6.74 -7.54
CA SER A 121 -6.08 -6.94 -6.11
C SER A 121 -7.00 -5.89 -5.50
N SER A 122 -7.67 -6.28 -4.41
CA SER A 122 -8.42 -5.36 -3.56
C SER A 122 -7.95 -5.46 -2.11
N LEU A 123 -7.70 -4.31 -1.48
CA LEU A 123 -7.36 -4.23 -0.07
C LEU A 123 -8.38 -3.38 0.68
N GLU A 124 -9.16 -4.00 1.56
CA GLU A 124 -9.90 -3.30 2.60
C GLU A 124 -9.13 -3.38 3.93
N ALA A 125 -8.86 -2.22 4.53
CA ALA A 125 -8.28 -2.11 5.86
C ALA A 125 -8.94 -0.93 6.59
N PHE A 126 -8.94 -0.92 7.91
CA PHE A 126 -9.51 0.23 8.62
C PHE A 126 -8.51 1.40 8.69
N PHE A 127 -7.23 1.10 8.97
CA PHE A 127 -6.13 2.07 8.92
C PHE A 127 -4.90 1.49 8.24
N ILE A 128 -4.06 2.37 7.71
CA ILE A 128 -2.66 2.08 7.40
C ILE A 128 -1.79 2.99 8.26
N VAL A 129 -0.89 2.40 9.06
CA VAL A 129 -0.25 3.10 10.18
C VAL A 129 1.25 2.83 10.27
N ASN A 130 1.99 3.75 10.89
CA ASN A 130 3.41 3.60 11.18
C ASN A 130 4.28 3.39 9.93
N GLY A 131 4.31 4.39 9.04
CA GLY A 131 5.31 4.47 7.99
C GLY A 131 5.08 3.56 6.80
N VAL A 132 3.86 3.04 6.58
CA VAL A 132 3.59 2.18 5.41
C VAL A 132 3.68 3.01 4.14
N GLN A 133 4.41 2.50 3.15
CA GLN A 133 4.31 2.97 1.76
C GLN A 133 3.45 1.97 0.99
N ILE A 134 2.29 2.40 0.49
CA ILE A 134 1.47 1.56 -0.40
C ILE A 134 1.73 1.95 -1.85
N ASN A 135 1.85 0.96 -2.74
CA ASN A 135 1.83 1.12 -4.18
C ASN A 135 0.64 0.34 -4.73
N VAL A 136 -0.24 1.00 -5.47
CA VAL A 136 -1.45 0.38 -6.04
C VAL A 136 -1.36 0.46 -7.55
N ASP A 137 -1.39 -0.68 -8.23
CA ASP A 137 -1.34 -0.69 -9.69
C ASP A 137 -2.66 -0.24 -10.32
N GLY A 138 -2.61 0.08 -11.62
CA GLY A 138 -3.74 0.62 -12.37
C GLY A 138 -4.97 -0.29 -12.47
N THR A 139 -4.88 -1.53 -12.00
CA THR A 139 -5.97 -2.52 -12.02
C THR A 139 -6.54 -2.80 -10.64
N SER A 140 -5.91 -2.27 -9.59
CA SER A 140 -6.16 -2.62 -8.20
C SER A 140 -6.86 -1.50 -7.43
N SER A 141 -7.32 -1.82 -6.22
CA SER A 141 -8.07 -0.90 -5.37
C SER A 141 -7.70 -1.02 -3.90
N VAL A 142 -7.79 0.11 -3.18
CA VAL A 142 -7.67 0.15 -1.72
C VAL A 142 -8.89 0.87 -1.14
N THR A 143 -9.46 0.33 -0.07
CA THR A 143 -10.55 0.94 0.71
C THR A 143 -10.13 1.06 2.17
N LEU A 144 -10.21 2.28 2.70
CA LEU A 144 -9.91 2.59 4.10
C LEU A 144 -11.19 2.90 4.89
N GLY A 145 -11.41 2.10 5.95
CA GLY A 145 -12.60 2.13 6.80
C GLY A 145 -12.61 3.20 7.90
N GLY A 146 -11.43 3.71 8.25
CA GLY A 146 -11.22 4.60 9.40
C GLY A 146 -11.64 6.04 9.16
N GLY A 147 -12.10 6.68 10.24
CA GLY A 147 -12.32 8.11 10.32
C GLY A 147 -11.15 8.83 11.01
N GLY A 148 -11.04 10.15 10.83
CA GLY A 148 -9.93 10.98 11.28
C GLY A 148 -8.72 10.77 10.37
N ASN A 149 -7.86 9.81 10.72
CA ASN A 149 -6.57 9.64 10.05
C ASN A 149 -6.32 8.22 9.50
N PRO A 150 -7.12 7.71 8.55
CA PRO A 150 -6.92 6.39 7.94
C PRO A 150 -5.54 6.18 7.30
N VAL A 151 -4.92 7.23 6.74
CA VAL A 151 -3.52 7.22 6.25
C VAL A 151 -2.61 7.83 7.31
N ASN A 152 -2.37 7.08 8.39
CA ASN A 152 -1.66 7.59 9.55
C ASN A 152 -0.16 7.42 9.39
N ILE A 153 0.58 8.54 9.32
CA ILE A 153 2.05 8.50 9.30
C ILE A 153 2.58 7.64 8.13
N SER A 154 1.80 7.55 7.04
CA SER A 154 1.99 6.64 5.91
C SER A 154 1.75 7.39 4.61
N SER A 155 2.08 6.77 3.47
CA SER A 155 1.88 7.34 2.13
C SER A 155 1.35 6.29 1.16
N ILE A 156 0.66 6.75 0.12
CA ILE A 156 0.09 5.89 -0.93
C ILE A 156 0.49 6.47 -2.29
N ASN A 157 1.07 5.61 -3.14
CA ASN A 157 1.25 5.88 -4.54
C ASN A 157 0.22 5.08 -5.36
N LEU A 158 -0.47 5.77 -6.27
CA LEU A 158 -1.44 5.18 -7.18
C LEU A 158 -0.90 5.24 -8.60
N ASP A 159 -0.90 4.11 -9.31
CA ASP A 159 -0.71 4.13 -10.75
C ASP A 159 -1.99 4.54 -11.46
N THR A 160 -1.88 5.10 -12.66
CA THR A 160 -3.06 5.48 -13.45
C THR A 160 -4.03 4.30 -13.62
N GLY A 161 -5.30 4.51 -13.28
CA GLY A 161 -6.35 3.50 -13.25
C GLY A 161 -6.68 2.98 -11.84
N ALA A 162 -5.76 3.10 -10.88
CA ALA A 162 -5.96 2.66 -9.52
C ALA A 162 -7.05 3.47 -8.81
N THR A 163 -7.72 2.84 -7.85
CA THR A 163 -8.72 3.51 -7.00
C THR A 163 -8.37 3.45 -5.52
N LEU A 164 -8.64 4.56 -4.82
CA LEU A 164 -8.51 4.66 -3.37
C LEU A 164 -9.81 5.22 -2.80
N SER A 165 -10.45 4.46 -1.92
CA SER A 165 -11.72 4.84 -1.29
C SER A 165 -11.55 5.05 0.21
N PHE A 166 -12.23 6.06 0.74
CA PHE A 166 -12.41 6.31 2.16
C PHE A 166 -13.89 6.22 2.48
N THR A 167 -14.29 5.31 3.36
CA THR A 167 -15.72 5.14 3.65
C THR A 167 -16.25 6.13 4.69
N ARG A 168 -15.34 6.81 5.41
CA ARG A 168 -15.65 7.75 6.50
C ARG A 168 -14.89 9.08 6.44
N GLU A 169 -14.29 9.39 5.29
CA GLU A 169 -13.71 10.71 5.01
C GLU A 169 -14.42 11.34 3.82
N THR A 170 -15.13 12.45 4.06
CA THR A 170 -15.67 13.28 2.98
C THR A 170 -14.55 13.88 2.13
N ILE A 171 -14.88 14.38 0.94
CA ILE A 171 -13.94 15.07 0.05
C ILE A 171 -13.20 16.21 0.78
N ALA A 172 -13.90 16.98 1.62
CA ALA A 172 -13.30 18.07 2.36
C ALA A 172 -12.27 17.58 3.39
N GLN A 173 -12.54 16.47 4.07
CA GLN A 173 -11.60 15.87 5.01
C GLN A 173 -10.41 15.25 4.27
N PHE A 174 -10.64 14.53 3.16
CA PHE A 174 -9.58 14.03 2.29
C PHE A 174 -8.62 15.13 1.86
N ASN A 175 -9.16 16.24 1.33
CA ASN A 175 -8.35 17.37 0.87
C ASN A 175 -7.53 18.01 1.99
N THR A 176 -8.08 18.04 3.21
CA THR A 176 -7.41 18.63 4.37
C THR A 176 -6.32 17.72 4.94
N GLU A 177 -6.58 16.42 5.01
CA GLU A 177 -5.77 15.50 5.81
C GLU A 177 -4.94 14.50 5.00
N HIS A 178 -5.42 14.10 3.82
CA HIS A 178 -4.86 12.97 3.08
C HIS A 178 -4.19 13.35 1.78
N LEU A 179 -4.62 14.41 1.10
CA LEU A 179 -4.08 14.80 -0.22
C LEU A 179 -2.55 14.87 -0.25
N SER A 180 -1.91 15.43 0.77
CA SER A 180 -0.44 15.54 0.86
C SER A 180 0.31 14.22 1.06
N LYS A 181 -0.43 13.13 1.34
CA LYS A 181 0.08 11.77 1.56
C LYS A 181 -0.06 10.90 0.31
N ILE A 182 -0.67 11.43 -0.76
CA ILE A 182 -0.96 10.69 -1.99
C ILE A 182 -0.07 11.19 -3.13
N THR A 183 0.48 10.24 -3.88
CA THR A 183 1.13 10.47 -5.17
C THR A 183 0.44 9.67 -6.27
N ILE A 184 0.47 10.19 -7.49
CA ILE A 184 0.02 9.50 -8.70
C ILE A 184 1.24 9.29 -9.60
N ASN A 185 1.59 8.04 -9.92
CA ASN A 185 2.79 7.67 -10.67
C ASN A 185 4.08 8.35 -10.11
N GLY A 186 4.18 8.48 -8.78
CA GLY A 186 5.29 9.15 -8.09
C GLY A 186 5.24 10.69 -8.06
N THR A 187 4.28 11.32 -8.73
CA THR A 187 4.06 12.78 -8.70
C THR A 187 3.04 13.16 -7.62
N ALA A 188 3.16 14.33 -7.00
CA ALA A 188 2.17 14.80 -6.03
C ALA A 188 0.75 14.81 -6.63
N ALA A 189 -0.23 14.33 -5.85
CA ALA A 189 -1.61 14.28 -6.29
C ALA A 189 -2.19 15.70 -6.48
N GLN A 190 -2.85 15.93 -7.62
CA GLN A 190 -3.51 17.17 -7.99
C GLN A 190 -4.86 16.88 -8.67
N GLU A 191 -5.95 17.33 -8.03
CA GLU A 191 -7.31 17.09 -8.49
C GLU A 191 -7.53 17.70 -9.88
N GLY A 192 -8.16 16.92 -10.77
CA GLY A 192 -8.42 17.30 -12.16
C GLY A 192 -7.19 17.25 -13.08
N LEU A 193 -5.97 17.09 -12.54
CA LEU A 193 -4.76 16.90 -13.32
C LEU A 193 -4.40 15.41 -13.43
N ASN A 194 -4.19 14.75 -12.30
CA ASN A 194 -3.76 13.34 -12.26
C ASN A 194 -4.68 12.44 -11.43
N PHE A 195 -5.72 12.99 -10.80
CA PHE A 195 -6.81 12.20 -10.25
C PHE A 195 -8.17 12.92 -10.35
N THR A 196 -9.26 12.16 -10.27
CA THR A 196 -10.61 12.67 -9.98
C THR A 196 -11.07 12.17 -8.61
N ILE A 197 -11.95 12.91 -7.94
CA ILE A 197 -12.52 12.52 -6.66
C ILE A 197 -14.04 12.69 -6.68
N ASP A 198 -14.73 11.68 -6.19
CA ASP A 198 -16.19 11.63 -6.10
C ASP A 198 -16.64 11.32 -4.68
N ALA A 199 -17.88 11.70 -4.34
CA ALA A 199 -18.46 11.38 -3.05
C ALA A 199 -18.83 9.89 -3.00
N LEU A 200 -18.43 9.21 -1.92
CA LEU A 200 -18.82 7.84 -1.62
C LEU A 200 -19.90 7.87 -0.53
N GLY A 201 -21.16 7.85 -0.95
CA GLY A 201 -22.29 8.04 -0.03
C GLY A 201 -22.26 9.41 0.66
N ALA A 202 -22.77 9.49 1.88
CA ALA A 202 -22.89 10.76 2.62
C ALA A 202 -21.61 11.16 3.37
N GLY A 203 -20.69 10.22 3.63
CA GLY A 203 -19.56 10.42 4.54
C GLY A 203 -18.21 9.99 3.99
N GLY A 204 -18.15 9.49 2.76
CA GLY A 204 -16.93 8.98 2.16
C GLY A 204 -16.52 9.72 0.89
N SER A 205 -15.37 9.33 0.35
CA SER A 205 -14.83 9.81 -0.91
C SER A 205 -14.07 8.70 -1.63
N THR A 206 -14.04 8.77 -2.95
CA THR A 206 -13.28 7.83 -3.79
C THR A 206 -12.47 8.61 -4.80
N ILE A 207 -11.16 8.33 -4.84
CA ILE A 207 -10.21 8.87 -5.80
C ILE A 207 -9.96 7.84 -6.89
N THR A 208 -9.94 8.30 -8.14
CA THR A 208 -9.48 7.53 -9.30
C THR A 208 -8.28 8.21 -9.93
N ALA A 209 -7.16 7.50 -10.03
CA ALA A 209 -5.98 8.00 -10.72
C ALA A 209 -6.24 8.05 -12.23
N ILE A 210 -6.00 9.20 -12.86
CA ILE A 210 -6.21 9.42 -14.30
C ILE A 210 -4.89 9.72 -15.00
N PRO A 211 -4.81 9.51 -16.34
CA PRO A 211 -3.64 9.95 -17.09
C PRO A 211 -3.51 11.47 -17.02
N GLU A 212 -2.29 11.98 -16.83
CA GLU A 212 -2.03 13.40 -16.97
C GLU A 212 -2.32 13.86 -18.42
N PRO A 213 -2.92 15.05 -18.62
CA PRO A 213 -3.05 15.64 -19.94
C PRO A 213 -1.68 15.79 -20.58
N SER A 214 -1.40 15.03 -21.65
CA SER A 214 -0.07 15.09 -22.26
C SER A 214 0.20 16.50 -22.85
N ALA A 215 1.34 17.09 -22.47
CA ALA A 215 1.80 18.37 -23.02
C ALA A 215 1.93 18.32 -24.56
N GLY A 216 2.21 17.14 -25.12
CA GLY A 216 2.24 16.90 -26.56
C GLY A 216 0.88 17.07 -27.24
N LEU A 217 -0.21 16.56 -26.64
CA LEU A 217 -1.57 16.76 -27.15
C LEU A 217 -1.97 18.24 -27.07
N LEU A 218 -1.70 18.89 -25.95
CA LEU A 218 -1.99 20.32 -25.78
C LEU A 218 -1.18 21.19 -26.76
N GLY A 219 0.10 20.86 -26.96
CA GLY A 219 0.96 21.50 -27.95
C GLY A 219 0.46 21.30 -29.38
N ALA A 220 0.05 20.08 -29.75
CA ALA A 220 -0.50 19.79 -31.07
C ALA A 220 -1.80 20.57 -31.34
N ILE A 221 -2.72 20.63 -30.36
CA ILE A 221 -3.93 21.45 -30.44
C ILE A 221 -3.57 22.93 -30.62
N GLY A 222 -2.60 23.43 -29.83
CA GLY A 222 -2.08 24.78 -29.97
C GLY A 222 -1.56 25.06 -31.38
N CYS A 223 -0.71 24.20 -31.93
CA CYS A 223 -0.19 24.32 -33.29
C CYS A 223 -1.31 24.32 -34.34
N ILE A 224 -2.30 23.44 -34.20
CA ILE A 224 -3.46 23.39 -35.11
C ILE A 224 -4.24 24.70 -35.07
N ILE A 225 -4.50 25.25 -33.88
CA ILE A 225 -5.19 26.54 -33.72
C ILE A 225 -4.38 27.68 -34.37
N PHE A 226 -3.05 27.71 -34.18
CA PHE A 226 -2.18 28.71 -34.82
C PHE A 226 -2.19 28.60 -36.35
N VAL A 227 -2.16 27.38 -36.90
CA VAL A 227 -2.24 27.16 -38.36
C VAL A 227 -3.60 27.58 -38.91
N LEU A 228 -4.70 27.27 -38.20
CA LEU A 228 -6.04 27.66 -38.60
C LEU A 228 -6.27 29.18 -38.54
N ARG A 229 -5.66 29.89 -37.57
CA ARG A 229 -5.70 31.37 -37.50
C ARG A 229 -4.92 32.05 -38.62
N ARG A 230 -3.87 31.41 -39.14
CA ARG A 230 -3.03 31.97 -40.22
C ARG A 230 -3.64 31.82 -41.62
N ARG A 231 -4.70 31.03 -41.75
CA ARG A 231 -5.43 30.75 -43.00
C ARG A 231 -6.74 31.53 -43.13
N ARG A 232 -7.08 32.38 -42.16
CA ARG A 232 -8.14 33.39 -42.24
C ARG A 232 -7.49 34.77 -42.37
#